data_AF-A0A948TKY1-F1
#
_entry.id   AF-A0A948TKY1-F1
#
_cell.length_a   1.000
_cell.length_b   1.000
_cell.length_c   1.000
_cell.angle_alpha   90.00
_cell.angle_beta   90.00
_cell.angle_gamma   90.00
#
_symmetry.space_group_name_H-M   'P 1'
#
loop_
_entity.id
_entity.type
_entity.pdbx_description
1 polymer ?
#
loop_
_entity_poly.entity_id
_entity_poly.type
_entity_poly.pdbx_seq_one_letter_code
_entity_poly.pdbx_strand_id
1 'polypeptide(L)'
;MKKYYLVVFLIAVIIPGYGVAQEVGIDMSYDRYRNKLTLVLTNKSDKELWVRNQSSLDEWSGSLVEMFYETKDGDSMHTPFSLFEYDMMNRKPVVLKVLPPYGKLERTFDFSLTFVHVLKKANVCLTMLCKKEGKIEHLFQEKEFVF
;
A
#
# COMPACT_ATOMS: atom_id res chain seq x y z
N MET A 1 -52.68 35.17 -14.16
CA MET A 1 -51.92 34.66 -13.00
C MET A 1 -50.50 34.36 -13.47
N LYS A 2 -49.49 35.08 -12.96
CA LYS A 2 -48.07 34.88 -13.33
C LYS A 2 -47.47 33.80 -12.42
N LYS A 3 -46.88 32.75 -12.99
CA LYS A 3 -46.17 31.69 -12.25
C LYS A 3 -44.70 32.09 -12.15
N TYR A 4 -44.19 32.23 -10.93
CA TYR A 4 -42.78 32.44 -10.66
C TYR A 4 -42.13 31.09 -10.41
N TYR A 5 -41.11 30.75 -11.19
CA TYR A 5 -40.30 29.57 -10.96
C TYR A 5 -39.14 29.94 -10.04
N LEU A 6 -39.12 29.34 -8.84
CA LEU A 6 -38.01 29.42 -7.91
C LEU A 6 -36.89 28.52 -8.42
N VAL A 7 -35.81 29.11 -8.95
CA VAL A 7 -34.59 28.37 -9.29
C VAL A 7 -33.69 28.36 -8.06
N VAL A 8 -33.61 27.22 -7.38
CA VAL A 8 -32.68 27.02 -6.27
C VAL A 8 -31.35 26.58 -6.86
N PHE A 9 -30.36 27.48 -6.86
CA PHE A 9 -28.98 27.11 -7.13
C PHE A 9 -28.44 26.30 -5.95
N LEU A 10 -28.35 24.99 -6.12
CA LEU A 10 -27.67 24.11 -5.20
C LEU A 10 -26.16 24.36 -5.35
N ILE A 11 -25.63 25.30 -4.58
CA ILE A 11 -24.18 25.50 -4.48
C ILE A 11 -23.64 24.27 -3.74
N ALA A 12 -23.20 23.27 -4.49
CA ALA A 12 -22.38 22.20 -3.96
C ALA A 12 -21.10 22.85 -3.44
N VAL A 13 -21.04 23.05 -2.12
CA VAL A 13 -19.80 23.37 -1.43
C VAL A 13 -18.90 22.16 -1.64
N ILE A 14 -18.06 22.21 -2.67
CA ILE A 14 -16.88 21.37 -2.77
C ILE A 14 -16.04 21.80 -1.58
N ILE A 15 -16.22 21.12 -0.44
CA ILE A 15 -15.23 21.15 0.62
C ILE A 15 -13.97 20.66 -0.08
N PRO A 16 -12.91 21.48 -0.23
CA PRO A 16 -11.62 20.92 -0.58
C PRO A 16 -11.28 20.09 0.64
N GLY A 17 -11.61 18.79 0.59
CA GLY A 17 -11.00 17.82 1.46
C GLY A 17 -9.53 18.13 1.33
N TYR A 18 -8.89 18.54 2.43
CA TYR A 18 -7.45 18.65 2.48
C TYR A 18 -6.95 17.31 1.97
N GLY A 19 -6.59 17.27 0.69
CA GLY A 19 -5.98 16.12 0.08
C GLY A 19 -4.68 16.04 0.83
N VAL A 20 -4.62 15.14 1.80
CA VAL A 20 -3.34 14.71 2.34
C VAL A 20 -2.59 14.28 1.10
N ALA A 21 -1.68 15.14 0.62
CA ALA A 21 -0.91 14.86 -0.56
C ALA A 21 -0.31 13.49 -0.30
N GLN A 22 -0.63 12.53 -1.17
CA GLN A 22 -0.27 11.13 -0.94
C GLN A 22 1.26 11.06 -0.84
N GLU A 23 1.79 10.98 0.38
CA GLU A 23 3.22 11.19 0.65
C GLU A 23 4.06 10.06 0.04
N VAL A 24 3.42 8.93 -0.30
CA VAL A 24 4.03 7.80 -0.99
C VAL A 24 3.28 7.46 -2.28
N GLY A 25 3.98 7.46 -3.41
CA GLY A 25 3.53 6.76 -4.61
C GLY A 25 3.64 5.26 -4.42
N ILE A 26 2.54 4.54 -4.67
CA ILE A 26 2.50 3.07 -4.65
C ILE A 26 2.22 2.61 -6.08
N ASP A 27 3.18 1.91 -6.66
CA ASP A 27 3.06 1.33 -7.99
C ASP A 27 3.31 -0.17 -7.92
N MET A 28 2.59 -0.94 -8.73
CA MET A 28 2.69 -2.39 -8.73
C MET A 28 2.59 -2.93 -10.16
N SER A 29 3.43 -3.92 -10.47
CA SER A 29 3.44 -4.60 -11.76
C SER A 29 3.50 -6.10 -11.57
N TYR A 30 2.66 -6.84 -12.30
CA TYR A 30 2.62 -8.29 -12.28
C TYR A 30 3.08 -8.85 -13.62
N ASP A 31 4.21 -9.55 -13.62
CA ASP A 31 4.66 -10.36 -14.74
C ASP A 31 4.05 -11.76 -14.62
N ARG A 32 2.98 -12.00 -15.38
CA ARG A 32 2.28 -13.28 -15.39
C ARG A 32 3.12 -14.43 -15.96
N TYR A 33 4.03 -14.16 -16.88
CA TYR A 33 4.87 -15.20 -17.48
C TYR A 33 5.92 -15.71 -16.50
N ARG A 34 6.51 -14.80 -15.72
CA ARG A 34 7.48 -15.14 -14.67
C ARG A 34 6.82 -15.45 -13.32
N ASN A 35 5.52 -15.18 -13.20
CA ASN A 35 4.76 -15.22 -11.97
C ASN A 35 5.42 -14.39 -10.85
N LYS A 36 5.73 -13.13 -11.16
CA LYS A 36 6.41 -12.20 -10.23
C LYS A 36 5.64 -10.90 -10.09
N LEU A 37 5.43 -10.47 -8.86
CA LEU A 37 4.83 -9.19 -8.53
C LEU A 37 5.89 -8.23 -8.01
N THR A 38 6.03 -7.05 -8.62
CA THR A 38 6.95 -6.00 -8.17
C THR A 38 6.14 -4.86 -7.58
N LEU A 39 6.41 -4.50 -6.33
CA LEU A 39 5.89 -3.33 -5.64
C LEU A 39 6.99 -2.27 -5.54
N VAL A 40 6.66 -1.05 -5.94
CA VAL A 40 7.53 0.12 -5.82
C VAL A 40 6.84 1.15 -4.95
N LEU A 41 7.51 1.53 -3.85
CA LEU A 41 7.14 2.64 -2.99
C LEU A 41 8.06 3.82 -3.29
N THR A 42 7.48 4.96 -3.64
CA THR A 42 8.23 6.20 -3.93
C THR A 42 7.82 7.26 -2.92
N ASN A 43 8.73 7.73 -2.09
CA ASN A 43 8.46 8.89 -1.24
C ASN A 43 8.38 10.13 -2.13
N LYS A 44 7.27 10.86 -2.03
CA LYS A 44 7.02 12.09 -2.79
C LYS A 44 7.29 13.35 -1.95
N SER A 45 7.62 13.17 -0.68
CA SER A 45 7.91 14.25 0.26
C SER A 45 9.42 14.48 0.40
N ASP A 46 9.75 15.64 0.99
CA ASP A 46 11.08 16.04 1.44
C ASP A 46 11.44 15.45 2.82
N LYS A 47 10.57 14.65 3.42
CA LYS A 47 10.75 14.07 4.75
C LYS A 47 11.08 12.60 4.67
N GLU A 48 11.83 12.13 5.67
CA GLU A 48 12.05 10.71 5.85
C GLU A 48 10.78 10.04 6.36
N LEU A 49 10.42 8.91 5.73
CA LEU A 49 9.30 8.08 6.15
C LEU A 49 9.83 6.75 6.69
N TRP A 50 9.18 6.25 7.73
CA TRP A 50 9.48 4.96 8.31
C TRP A 50 8.31 4.01 8.05
N VAL A 51 8.50 3.09 7.10
CA VAL A 51 7.50 2.07 6.75
C VAL A 51 7.57 0.96 7.78
N ARG A 52 6.49 0.77 8.53
CA ARG A 52 6.38 -0.32 9.52
C ARG A 52 5.99 -1.58 8.80
N ASN A 53 6.71 -2.68 8.98
CA ASN A 53 6.34 -3.97 8.41
C ASN A 53 5.30 -4.68 9.28
N GLN A 54 4.39 -5.44 8.69
CA GLN A 54 3.62 -6.42 9.46
C GLN A 54 4.56 -7.51 9.97
N SER A 55 4.53 -7.75 11.27
CA SER A 55 5.34 -8.79 11.93
C SER A 55 4.48 -9.55 12.93
N SER A 56 4.88 -10.78 13.25
CA SER A 56 4.24 -11.59 14.29
C SER A 56 4.32 -10.98 15.69
N LEU A 57 5.07 -9.89 15.87
CA LEU A 57 5.15 -9.13 17.13
C LEU A 57 4.08 -8.03 17.22
N ASP A 58 3.43 -7.69 16.09
CA ASP A 58 2.44 -6.61 15.99
C ASP A 58 1.51 -6.92 14.80
N GLU A 59 0.59 -7.86 15.03
CA GLU A 59 -0.26 -8.46 14.00
C GLU A 59 -1.25 -7.48 13.35
N TRP A 60 -1.52 -6.34 14.00
CA TRP A 60 -2.66 -5.47 13.66
C TRP A 60 -2.29 -4.07 13.17
N SER A 61 -0.99 -3.71 13.08
CA SER A 61 -0.63 -2.32 12.73
C SER A 61 0.55 -2.13 11.77
N GLY A 62 1.03 -3.20 11.13
CA GLY A 62 2.12 -3.12 10.15
C GLY A 62 1.65 -3.13 8.70
N SER A 63 2.50 -2.63 7.81
CA SER A 63 2.26 -2.61 6.37
C SER A 63 2.37 -4.01 5.76
N LEU A 64 1.49 -4.29 4.81
CA LEU A 64 1.33 -5.61 4.19
C LEU A 64 0.81 -5.50 2.76
N VAL A 65 0.84 -6.62 2.04
CA VAL A 65 0.11 -6.82 0.78
C VAL A 65 -0.86 -7.98 0.97
N GLU A 66 -2.16 -7.71 0.88
CA GLU A 66 -3.18 -8.75 0.80
C GLU A 66 -3.29 -9.21 -0.64
N MET A 67 -3.12 -10.51 -0.90
CA MET A 67 -3.15 -11.06 -2.24
C MET A 67 -4.35 -12.00 -2.40
N PHE A 68 -5.08 -11.81 -3.50
CA PHE A 68 -6.19 -12.66 -3.92
C PHE A 68 -5.79 -13.37 -5.21
N TYR A 69 -5.78 -14.69 -5.18
CA TYR A 69 -5.27 -15.51 -6.27
C TYR A 69 -6.01 -16.83 -6.39
N GLU A 70 -5.89 -17.45 -7.55
CA GLU A 70 -6.31 -18.83 -7.78
C GLU A 70 -5.12 -19.78 -7.60
N THR A 71 -5.35 -20.93 -6.96
CA THR A 71 -4.40 -22.04 -6.92
C THR A 71 -4.40 -22.80 -8.24
N LYS A 72 -3.48 -23.76 -8.38
CA LYS A 72 -3.46 -24.66 -9.57
C LYS A 72 -4.71 -25.53 -9.65
N ASP A 73 -5.35 -25.80 -8.53
CA ASP A 73 -6.58 -26.60 -8.44
C ASP A 73 -7.83 -25.76 -8.71
N GLY A 74 -7.68 -24.44 -8.91
CA GLY A 74 -8.76 -23.51 -9.20
C GLY A 74 -9.38 -22.86 -7.96
N ASP A 75 -8.86 -23.16 -6.76
CA ASP A 75 -9.38 -22.58 -5.53
C ASP A 75 -9.01 -21.12 -5.39
N SER A 76 -9.97 -20.28 -4.98
CA SER A 76 -9.72 -18.88 -4.67
C SER A 76 -9.19 -18.73 -3.25
N MET A 77 -8.02 -18.12 -3.13
CA MET A 77 -7.31 -17.94 -1.87
C MET A 77 -7.07 -16.46 -1.60
N HIS A 78 -7.02 -16.13 -0.32
CA HIS A 78 -6.67 -14.82 0.19
C HIS A 78 -5.54 -14.98 1.23
N THR A 79 -4.43 -14.27 1.05
CA THR A 79 -3.29 -14.38 1.96
C THR A 79 -2.58 -13.04 2.13
N PRO A 80 -2.34 -12.58 3.37
CA PRO A 80 -1.51 -11.42 3.64
C PRO A 80 -0.02 -11.78 3.56
N PHE A 81 0.77 -10.90 2.96
CA PHE A 81 2.22 -11.00 2.89
C PHE A 81 2.86 -9.73 3.48
N SER A 82 3.86 -9.90 4.35
CA SER A 82 4.68 -8.78 4.82
C SER A 82 5.38 -8.08 3.66
N LEU A 83 5.51 -6.75 3.71
CA LEU A 83 6.25 -5.98 2.70
C LEU A 83 7.74 -6.35 2.67
N PHE A 84 8.31 -6.60 3.84
CA PHE A 84 9.73 -6.87 3.99
C PHE A 84 9.95 -8.27 4.54
N GLU A 85 10.90 -8.98 3.93
CA GLU A 85 11.34 -10.27 4.41
C GLU A 85 12.15 -10.15 5.70
N TYR A 86 12.29 -11.29 6.35
CA TYR A 86 13.23 -11.48 7.45
C TYR A 86 14.66 -11.14 7.00
N ASP A 87 15.37 -10.37 7.83
CA ASP A 87 16.78 -10.10 7.59
C ASP A 87 17.59 -11.36 7.92
N MET A 88 17.95 -12.12 6.88
CA MET A 88 18.70 -13.36 7.00
C MET A 88 20.11 -13.15 7.57
N MET A 89 20.71 -11.97 7.35
CA MET A 89 22.06 -11.65 7.82
C MET A 89 22.04 -11.38 9.33
N ASN A 90 21.06 -10.60 9.79
CA ASN A 90 20.92 -10.23 11.19
C ASN A 90 20.04 -11.20 12.00
N ARG A 91 19.46 -12.21 11.35
CA ARG A 91 18.52 -13.18 11.93
C ARG A 91 17.41 -12.51 12.74
N LYS A 92 16.79 -11.48 12.17
CA LYS A 92 15.70 -10.75 12.82
C LYS A 92 14.61 -10.37 11.83
N PRO A 93 13.34 -10.34 12.25
CA PRO A 93 12.28 -9.76 11.43
C PRO A 93 12.61 -8.29 11.14
N VAL A 94 12.46 -7.88 9.88
CA VAL A 94 12.50 -6.45 9.54
C VAL A 94 11.19 -5.83 10.02
N VAL A 95 11.26 -5.02 11.08
CA VAL A 95 10.07 -4.37 11.66
C VAL A 95 9.83 -2.99 11.03
N LEU A 96 10.89 -2.34 10.55
CA LEU A 96 10.83 -0.98 10.05
C LEU A 96 11.86 -0.77 8.94
N LYS A 97 11.45 -0.10 7.87
CA LYS A 97 12.32 0.31 6.77
C LYS A 97 12.25 1.81 6.58
N VAL A 98 13.41 2.44 6.49
CA VAL A 98 13.52 3.85 6.15
C VAL A 98 13.28 4.00 4.64
N LEU A 99 12.39 4.92 4.28
CA LEU A 99 12.18 5.40 2.93
C LEU A 99 12.61 6.88 2.88
N PRO A 100 13.82 7.16 2.36
CA PRO A 100 14.38 8.51 2.34
C PRO A 100 13.52 9.52 1.58
N PRO A 101 13.69 10.83 1.82
CA PRO A 101 13.10 11.89 0.99
C PRO A 101 13.34 11.63 -0.50
N TYR A 102 12.27 11.69 -1.31
CA TYR A 102 12.33 11.39 -2.75
C TYR A 102 12.91 10.02 -3.14
N GLY A 103 13.09 9.14 -2.15
CA GLY A 103 13.67 7.82 -2.29
C GLY A 103 12.66 6.80 -2.82
N LYS A 104 13.19 5.66 -3.24
CA LYS A 104 12.40 4.52 -3.69
C LYS A 104 12.78 3.27 -2.92
N LEU A 105 11.78 2.43 -2.71
CA LEU A 105 11.94 1.09 -2.20
C LEU A 105 11.18 0.13 -3.10
N GLU A 106 11.86 -0.93 -3.52
CA GLU A 106 11.32 -1.96 -4.38
C GLU A 106 11.28 -3.29 -3.65
N ARG A 107 10.19 -4.03 -3.84
CA ARG A 107 10.01 -5.39 -3.35
C ARG A 107 9.45 -6.27 -4.45
N THR A 108 10.10 -7.39 -4.70
CA THR A 108 9.58 -8.44 -5.59
C THR A 108 9.05 -9.61 -4.78
N PHE A 109 7.84 -10.07 -5.09
CA PHE A 109 7.28 -11.32 -4.64
C PHE A 109 7.38 -12.33 -5.78
N ASP A 110 8.14 -13.40 -5.57
CA ASP A 110 8.35 -14.47 -6.55
C ASP A 110 7.42 -15.64 -6.23
N PHE A 111 6.48 -15.91 -7.13
CA PHE A 111 5.50 -16.98 -6.97
C PHE A 111 5.85 -18.23 -7.79
N SER A 112 7.02 -18.28 -8.41
CA SER A 112 7.43 -19.42 -9.26
C SER A 112 7.45 -20.76 -8.53
N LEU A 113 7.72 -20.76 -7.23
CA LEU A 113 7.72 -21.95 -6.36
C LEU A 113 6.51 -22.04 -5.43
N THR A 114 5.54 -21.13 -5.55
CA THR A 114 4.39 -21.07 -4.64
C THR A 114 3.14 -21.69 -5.27
N PHE A 115 2.10 -21.79 -4.45
CA PHE A 115 0.77 -22.25 -4.82
C PHE A 115 -0.07 -21.15 -5.50
N VAL A 116 0.47 -19.93 -5.61
CA VAL A 116 -0.16 -18.81 -6.32
C VAL A 116 -0.05 -19.06 -7.82
N HIS A 117 -1.12 -19.52 -8.46
CA HIS A 117 -1.11 -19.83 -9.90
C HIS A 117 -1.47 -18.59 -10.74
N VAL A 118 -2.53 -17.88 -10.36
CA VAL A 118 -2.96 -16.64 -11.02
C VAL A 118 -3.30 -15.60 -9.97
N LEU A 119 -2.48 -14.56 -9.86
CA LEU A 119 -2.80 -13.38 -9.06
C LEU A 119 -3.92 -12.58 -9.76
N LYS A 120 -5.00 -12.29 -9.04
CA LYS A 120 -6.15 -11.51 -9.56
C LYS A 120 -6.13 -10.09 -9.04
N LYS A 121 -5.77 -9.95 -7.76
CA LYS A 121 -5.86 -8.69 -7.04
C LYS A 121 -4.83 -8.63 -5.94
N ALA A 122 -4.32 -7.43 -5.69
CA ALA A 122 -3.49 -7.15 -4.53
C ALA A 122 -3.94 -5.85 -3.87
N ASN A 123 -4.00 -5.83 -2.55
CA ASN A 123 -4.25 -4.63 -1.77
C ASN A 123 -3.00 -4.30 -0.94
N VAL A 124 -2.44 -3.12 -1.14
CA VAL A 124 -1.27 -2.66 -0.39
C VAL A 124 -1.75 -1.77 0.74
N CYS A 125 -1.49 -2.18 1.97
CA CYS A 125 -1.75 -1.39 3.17
C CYS A 125 -0.42 -0.89 3.73
N LEU A 126 -0.22 0.42 3.80
CA LEU A 126 0.96 1.06 4.36
C LEU A 126 0.62 1.74 5.68
N THR A 127 1.35 1.37 6.73
CA THR A 127 1.43 2.10 7.98
C THR A 127 2.84 2.69 8.10
N MET A 128 2.91 4.02 8.15
CA MET A 128 4.16 4.75 8.14
C MET A 128 4.22 5.73 9.31
N LEU A 129 5.44 6.09 9.69
CA LEU A 129 5.72 7.13 10.65
C LEU A 129 6.55 8.23 9.99
N CYS A 130 6.25 9.48 10.30
CA CYS A 130 7.02 10.63 9.84
C CYS A 130 7.31 11.55 11.03
N LYS A 131 8.50 12.15 11.08
CA LYS A 131 8.79 13.20 12.06
C LYS A 131 8.44 14.57 11.48
N LYS A 132 7.52 15.30 12.11
CA LYS A 132 7.12 16.66 11.73
C LYS A 132 7.16 17.55 12.95
N GLU A 133 7.94 18.63 12.89
CA GLU A 133 8.03 19.65 13.96
C GLU A 133 8.32 19.05 15.35
N GLY A 134 9.16 18.02 15.40
CA GLY A 134 9.52 17.34 16.66
C GLY A 134 8.51 16.31 17.16
N LYS A 135 7.35 16.14 16.50
CA LYS A 135 6.35 15.11 16.79
C LYS A 135 6.43 13.97 15.78
N ILE A 136 6.03 12.76 16.21
CA ILE A 136 5.84 11.62 15.32
C ILE A 136 4.38 11.62 14.87
N GLU A 137 4.18 11.67 13.56
CA GLU A 137 2.87 11.52 12.92
C GLU A 137 2.74 10.11 12.35
N HIS A 138 1.55 9.54 12.51
CA HIS A 138 1.18 8.26 11.91
C HIS A 138 0.47 8.51 10.59
N LEU A 139 0.91 7.82 9.55
CA LEU A 139 0.35 7.92 8.23
C LEU A 139 -0.16 6.54 7.82
N PHE A 140 -1.35 6.52 7.23
CA PHE A 140 -1.94 5.31 6.67
C PHE A 140 -2.28 5.55 5.20
N GLN A 141 -1.99 4.57 4.37
CA GLN A 141 -2.33 4.63 2.95
C GLN A 141 -2.64 3.24 2.43
N GLU A 142 -3.68 3.14 1.63
CA GLU A 142 -4.12 1.90 1.02
C GLU A 142 -4.25 2.07 -0.50
N LYS A 143 -3.93 1.02 -1.26
CA LYS A 143 -4.14 1.00 -2.71
C LYS A 143 -4.38 -0.40 -3.23
N GLU A 144 -5.48 -0.56 -3.95
CA GLU A 144 -5.84 -1.78 -4.66
C GLU A 144 -5.27 -1.81 -6.09
N PHE A 145 -4.89 -3.01 -6.52
CA PHE A 145 -4.45 -3.34 -7.87
C PHE A 145 -5.19 -4.58 -8.37
N VAL A 146 -5.67 -4.55 -9.61
CA VAL A 146 -6.33 -5.67 -10.30
C VAL A 146 -5.49 -6.04 -11.52
N PHE A 147 -5.32 -7.34 -11.78
CA PHE A 147 -4.43 -7.89 -12.81
C PHE A 147 -5.15 -8.78 -13.82
#